data_AF-A0A914QNA1-F1
#
_entry.id   AF-A0A914QNA1-F1
#
_cell.length_a   1.000
_cell.length_b   1.000
_cell.length_c   1.000
_cell.angle_alpha   90.00
_cell.angle_beta   90.00
_cell.angle_gamma   90.00
#
_symmetry.space_group_name_H-M   'P 1'
#
loop_
_entity.id
_entity.type
_entity.pdbx_description
1 polymer ?
#
loop_
_entity_poly.entity_id
_entity_poly.type
_entity_poly.pdbx_seq_one_letter_code
_entity_poly.pdbx_strand_id
1 'polypeptide(L)'
;MIEEWWNQISNDPRRCWWCKTRAFQKCFGCFIICSDKFIRKGLGRILLFFVYGLVTFVLLMAFFVALPYESLWMPKPLMFILVIIAVYLFINILYHYSKACNTPAGRPPKKIEQDPNGPPIPICYRCQTPKDINTHHCSLCDECVVNMDHHCVWINRCVGAGNHRYFLQFTGFLALACFLYCTISFTTFYYNYWHL
;
A
#
# COMPACT_ATOMS: atom_id res chain seq x y z
N MET A 1 43.33 -7.24 17.14
CA MET A 1 43.35 -5.78 17.34
C MET A 1 43.17 -4.96 16.04
N ILE A 2 44.05 -5.02 15.03
CA ILE A 2 43.83 -4.29 13.74
C ILE A 2 42.76 -4.94 12.86
N GLU A 3 42.68 -6.28 12.83
CA GLU A 3 41.67 -6.99 12.04
C GLU A 3 40.26 -6.90 12.64
N GLU A 4 40.12 -6.87 13.98
CA GLU A 4 38.84 -6.63 14.65
C GLU A 4 38.33 -5.20 14.41
N TRP A 5 39.24 -4.22 14.35
CA TRP A 5 38.91 -2.83 14.01
C TRP A 5 38.49 -2.71 12.54
N TRP A 6 39.11 -3.46 11.63
CA TRP A 6 38.72 -3.52 10.21
C TRP A 6 37.34 -4.19 10.00
N ASN A 7 37.05 -5.27 10.73
CA ASN A 7 35.77 -5.99 10.65
C ASN A 7 34.60 -5.23 11.30
N GLN A 8 34.87 -4.34 12.26
CA GLN A 8 33.87 -3.41 12.80
C GLN A 8 33.56 -2.24 11.86
N ILE A 9 34.50 -1.84 11.00
CA ILE A 9 34.33 -0.72 10.05
C ILE A 9 33.73 -1.20 8.72
N SER A 10 34.03 -2.41 8.27
CA SER A 10 33.50 -2.98 7.02
C SER A 10 32.01 -3.31 7.10
N ASN A 11 31.48 -3.54 8.30
CA ASN A 11 30.09 -3.92 8.57
C ASN A 11 29.20 -2.77 9.10
N ASP A 12 29.63 -1.50 8.97
CA ASP A 12 28.84 -0.31 9.34
C ASP A 12 28.08 0.29 8.14
N PRO A 13 26.81 -0.04 7.92
CA PRO A 13 26.00 0.51 6.83
C PRO A 13 25.51 1.96 7.06
N ARG A 14 25.90 2.64 8.16
CA ARG A 14 25.85 4.13 8.23
C ARG A 14 27.00 4.77 7.45
N ARG A 15 28.03 4.01 7.09
CA ARG A 15 29.11 4.42 6.18
C ARG A 15 28.88 3.78 4.81
N CYS A 16 28.39 4.59 3.87
CA CYS A 16 28.47 4.21 2.46
C CYS A 16 29.95 4.00 2.10
N TRP A 17 30.34 2.81 1.62
CA TRP A 17 31.72 2.44 1.28
C TRP A 17 32.39 3.41 0.28
N TRP A 18 31.60 4.19 -0.45
CA TRP A 18 32.03 5.23 -1.39
C TRP A 18 32.49 6.54 -0.73
N CYS A 19 32.54 6.61 0.60
CA CYS A 19 32.74 7.88 1.31
C CYS A 19 34.20 8.23 1.62
N LYS A 20 35.22 7.60 1.01
CA LYS A 20 36.63 7.90 1.34
C LYS A 20 37.38 8.92 0.45
N THR A 21 36.89 9.35 -0.71
CA THR A 21 37.62 10.38 -1.48
C THR A 21 36.73 11.22 -2.42
N ARG A 22 36.93 12.55 -2.38
CA ARG A 22 36.50 13.60 -3.34
C ARG A 22 35.04 14.08 -3.31
N ALA A 23 34.89 15.38 -3.04
CA ALA A 23 33.66 16.07 -2.66
C ALA A 23 32.70 16.44 -3.81
N PHE A 24 33.02 16.16 -5.08
CA PHE A 24 32.26 16.67 -6.23
C PHE A 24 31.23 15.67 -6.83
N GLN A 25 31.51 14.36 -6.83
CA GLN A 25 30.55 13.33 -7.27
C GLN A 25 29.47 13.00 -6.22
N LYS A 26 29.70 13.36 -4.95
CA LYS A 26 28.75 13.17 -3.84
C LYS A 26 27.48 14.02 -3.98
N CYS A 27 27.57 15.20 -4.57
CA CYS A 27 26.40 16.06 -4.80
C CYS A 27 25.45 15.47 -5.85
N PHE A 28 25.96 14.89 -6.94
CA PHE A 28 25.10 14.41 -8.03
C PHE A 28 24.35 13.12 -7.65
N GLY A 29 25.01 12.14 -7.03
CA GLY A 29 24.37 10.90 -6.57
C GLY A 29 23.39 11.12 -5.41
N CYS A 30 23.73 11.99 -4.46
CA CYS A 30 22.82 12.36 -3.37
C CYS A 30 21.63 13.17 -3.89
N PHE A 31 21.86 14.08 -4.85
CA PHE A 31 20.80 14.83 -5.52
C PHE A 31 19.86 13.89 -6.28
N ILE A 32 20.37 12.92 -7.06
CA ILE A 32 19.54 11.92 -7.75
C ILE A 32 18.71 11.12 -6.75
N ILE A 33 19.30 10.54 -5.69
CA ILE A 33 18.57 9.73 -4.71
C ILE A 33 17.53 10.56 -3.93
N CYS A 34 17.85 11.80 -3.58
CA CYS A 34 16.95 12.70 -2.85
C CYS A 34 15.81 13.19 -3.76
N SER A 35 16.12 13.49 -5.03
CA SER A 35 15.13 13.82 -6.06
C SER A 35 14.23 12.62 -6.35
N ASP A 36 14.75 11.39 -6.42
CA ASP A 36 13.97 10.16 -6.59
C ASP A 36 12.99 9.96 -5.43
N LYS A 37 13.43 10.17 -4.18
CA LYS A 37 12.54 10.10 -3.00
C LYS A 37 11.47 11.19 -3.02
N PHE A 38 11.81 12.41 -3.42
CA PHE A 38 10.86 13.52 -3.49
C PHE A 38 9.83 13.31 -4.61
N ILE A 39 10.29 12.93 -5.80
CA ILE A 39 9.46 12.63 -6.97
C ILE A 39 8.52 11.47 -6.65
N ARG A 40 9.01 10.38 -6.03
CA ARG A 40 8.16 9.23 -5.66
C ARG A 40 7.13 9.59 -4.60
N LYS A 41 7.46 10.42 -3.61
CA LYS A 41 6.48 10.91 -2.60
C LYS A 41 5.46 11.88 -3.19
N GLY A 42 5.86 12.71 -4.16
CA GLY A 42 4.98 13.63 -4.90
C GLY A 42 4.03 12.86 -5.81
N LEU A 43 4.58 11.96 -6.63
CA LEU A 43 3.83 11.06 -7.49
C LEU A 43 2.86 10.18 -6.68
N GLY A 44 3.29 9.67 -5.52
CA GLY A 44 2.41 8.92 -4.63
C GLY A 44 1.19 9.71 -4.17
N ARG A 45 1.32 11.03 -3.91
CA ARG A 45 0.16 11.87 -3.59
C ARG A 45 -0.78 12.08 -4.77
N ILE A 46 -0.23 12.26 -5.97
CA ILE A 46 -1.04 12.36 -7.20
C ILE A 46 -1.80 11.05 -7.44
N LEU A 47 -1.14 9.90 -7.25
CA LEU A 47 -1.74 8.59 -7.39
C LEU A 47 -2.88 8.35 -6.39
N LEU A 48 -2.79 8.88 -5.15
CA LEU A 48 -3.89 8.83 -4.19
C LEU A 48 -5.15 9.55 -4.73
N PHE A 49 -5.00 10.78 -5.22
CA PHE A 49 -6.11 11.52 -5.80
C PHE A 49 -6.67 10.84 -7.04
N PHE A 50 -5.80 10.25 -7.86
CA PHE A 50 -6.20 9.46 -9.01
C PHE A 50 -7.04 8.25 -8.61
N VAL A 51 -6.65 7.50 -7.58
CA VAL A 51 -7.43 6.34 -7.11
C VAL A 51 -8.79 6.76 -6.55
N TYR A 52 -8.85 7.81 -5.74
CA TYR A 52 -10.14 8.36 -5.29
C TYR A 52 -11.01 8.78 -6.47
N GLY A 53 -10.45 9.52 -7.42
CA GLY A 53 -11.15 9.98 -8.62
C GLY A 53 -11.66 8.81 -9.47
N LEU A 54 -10.84 7.77 -9.67
CA LEU A 54 -11.20 6.59 -10.43
C LEU A 54 -12.32 5.79 -9.75
N VAL A 55 -12.20 5.53 -8.45
CA VAL A 55 -13.23 4.80 -7.68
C VAL A 55 -14.55 5.56 -7.71
N THR A 56 -14.53 6.87 -7.48
CA THR A 56 -15.74 7.70 -7.56
C THR A 56 -16.31 7.71 -8.97
N PHE A 57 -15.48 7.88 -10.00
CA PHE A 57 -15.93 7.88 -11.40
C PHE A 57 -16.62 6.57 -11.80
N VAL A 58 -15.99 5.42 -11.50
CA VAL A 58 -16.57 4.10 -11.78
C VAL A 58 -17.92 3.92 -11.10
N LEU A 59 -18.07 4.43 -9.88
CA LEU A 59 -19.31 4.29 -9.13
C LEU A 59 -20.40 5.25 -9.59
N LEU A 60 -20.04 6.45 -10.05
CA LEU A 60 -20.97 7.33 -10.75
C LEU A 60 -21.44 6.68 -12.05
N MET A 61 -20.55 6.06 -12.84
CA MET A 61 -20.94 5.30 -14.03
C MET A 61 -21.87 4.13 -13.69
N ALA A 62 -21.60 3.39 -12.61
CA ALA A 62 -22.48 2.33 -12.15
C ALA A 62 -23.88 2.86 -11.79
N PHE A 63 -23.97 3.99 -11.10
CA PHE A 63 -25.23 4.58 -10.64
C PHE A 63 -26.05 5.26 -11.74
N PHE A 64 -25.39 5.97 -12.66
CA PHE A 64 -26.07 6.81 -13.65
C PHE A 64 -26.18 6.16 -15.03
N VAL A 65 -25.43 5.10 -15.30
CA VAL A 65 -25.43 4.43 -16.61
C VAL A 65 -25.84 2.97 -16.47
N ALA A 66 -25.07 2.17 -15.73
CA ALA A 66 -25.29 0.73 -15.66
C ALA A 66 -26.64 0.39 -14.98
N LEU A 67 -26.88 0.87 -13.76
CA LEU A 67 -28.10 0.54 -13.03
C LEU A 67 -29.38 1.02 -13.76
N PRO A 68 -29.47 2.24 -14.32
CA PRO A 68 -30.63 2.65 -15.10
C PRO A 68 -30.86 1.78 -16.34
N TYR A 69 -29.79 1.41 -17.05
CA TYR A 69 -29.88 0.52 -18.20
C TYR A 69 -30.41 -0.87 -17.80
N GLU A 70 -29.84 -1.47 -16.75
CA GLU A 70 -30.27 -2.78 -16.23
C GLU A 70 -31.72 -2.73 -15.68
N SER A 71 -32.15 -1.58 -15.17
CA SER A 71 -33.51 -1.38 -14.64
C SER A 71 -34.63 -1.52 -15.67
N LEU A 72 -34.29 -1.51 -16.96
CA LEU A 72 -35.23 -1.73 -18.07
C LEU A 72 -35.68 -3.20 -18.15
N TRP A 73 -34.81 -4.14 -17.77
CA TRP A 73 -35.01 -5.57 -17.94
C TRP A 73 -35.16 -6.30 -16.60
N MET A 74 -34.59 -5.76 -15.53
CA MET A 74 -34.63 -6.36 -14.20
C MET A 74 -35.89 -5.98 -13.39
N PRO A 75 -36.41 -6.90 -12.54
CA PRO A 75 -37.51 -6.59 -11.64
C PRO A 75 -37.11 -5.51 -10.63
N LYS A 76 -37.99 -4.52 -10.41
CA LYS A 76 -37.76 -3.38 -9.51
C LYS A 76 -37.30 -3.73 -8.09
N PRO A 77 -37.82 -4.76 -7.40
CA PRO A 77 -37.31 -5.13 -6.07
C PRO A 77 -35.84 -5.58 -6.09
N LEU A 78 -35.41 -6.31 -7.12
CA LEU A 78 -34.01 -6.72 -7.26
C LEU A 78 -33.11 -5.49 -7.47
N MET A 79 -33.53 -4.54 -8.30
CA MET A 79 -32.79 -3.30 -8.53
C MET A 79 -32.59 -2.50 -7.24
N PHE A 80 -33.63 -2.40 -6.40
CA PHE A 80 -33.53 -1.70 -5.11
C PHE A 80 -32.50 -2.37 -4.18
N ILE A 81 -32.47 -3.70 -4.12
CA ILE A 81 -31.47 -4.45 -3.35
C ILE A 81 -30.06 -4.21 -3.90
N LEU A 82 -29.87 -4.27 -5.22
CA LEU A 82 -28.57 -4.04 -5.86
C LEU A 82 -28.04 -2.62 -5.61
N VAL A 83 -28.92 -1.61 -5.61
CA VAL A 83 -28.57 -0.23 -5.26
C VAL A 83 -28.07 -0.16 -3.81
N ILE A 84 -28.78 -0.78 -2.86
CA ILE A 84 -28.36 -0.80 -1.44
C ILE A 84 -26.99 -1.46 -1.29
N ILE A 85 -26.77 -2.61 -1.94
CA ILE A 85 -25.49 -3.32 -1.92
C ILE A 85 -24.39 -2.45 -2.53
N ALA A 86 -24.64 -1.80 -3.66
CA ALA A 86 -23.67 -0.94 -4.32
C ALA A 86 -23.26 0.26 -3.44
N VAL A 87 -24.22 0.91 -2.77
CA VAL A 87 -23.95 2.01 -1.82
C VAL A 87 -23.14 1.51 -0.62
N TYR A 88 -23.49 0.35 -0.07
CA TYR A 88 -22.75 -0.26 1.03
C TYR A 88 -21.30 -0.55 0.64
N LEU A 89 -21.08 -1.18 -0.52
CA LEU A 89 -19.74 -1.47 -1.02
C LEU A 89 -18.94 -0.18 -1.26
N PHE A 90 -19.57 0.85 -1.83
CA PHE A 90 -18.91 2.15 -2.05
C PHE A 90 -18.38 2.75 -0.75
N ILE A 91 -19.24 2.86 0.26
CA ILE A 91 -18.88 3.43 1.55
C ILE A 91 -17.71 2.65 2.18
N ASN A 92 -17.77 1.31 2.12
CA ASN A 92 -16.72 0.46 2.66
C ASN A 92 -15.40 0.59 1.88
N ILE A 93 -15.43 0.61 0.55
CA ILE A 93 -14.23 0.79 -0.28
C ILE A 93 -13.54 2.10 0.08
N LEU A 94 -14.28 3.22 0.12
CA LEU A 94 -13.71 4.53 0.47
C LEU A 94 -13.18 4.56 1.90
N TYR A 95 -13.94 4.02 2.87
CA TYR A 95 -13.54 3.98 4.26
C TYR A 95 -12.26 3.17 4.46
N HIS A 96 -12.21 1.94 3.95
CA HIS A 96 -11.07 1.04 4.13
C HIS A 96 -9.84 1.52 3.36
N TYR A 97 -10.01 2.09 2.16
CA TYR A 97 -8.91 2.74 1.43
C TYR A 97 -8.34 3.91 2.25
N SER A 98 -9.21 4.77 2.80
CA SER A 98 -8.80 5.90 3.65
C SER A 98 -8.07 5.42 4.90
N LYS A 99 -8.56 4.37 5.56
CA LYS A 99 -7.90 3.77 6.72
C LYS A 99 -6.55 3.15 6.36
N ALA A 100 -6.44 2.46 5.22
CA ALA A 100 -5.18 1.89 4.76
C ALA A 100 -4.11 2.98 4.50
N CYS A 101 -4.50 4.12 3.92
CA CYS A 101 -3.61 5.25 3.65
C CYS A 101 -3.17 6.01 4.90
N ASN A 102 -4.08 6.18 5.88
CA ASN A 102 -3.86 7.07 7.02
C ASN A 102 -3.40 6.35 8.29
N THR A 103 -3.69 5.06 8.43
CA THR A 103 -3.20 4.28 9.56
C THR A 103 -1.71 3.94 9.38
N PRO A 104 -0.85 4.22 10.38
CA PRO A 104 0.55 3.82 10.33
C PRO A 104 0.70 2.30 10.13
N ALA A 105 1.71 1.89 9.37
CA ALA A 105 1.96 0.47 9.06
C ALA A 105 2.37 -0.37 10.29
N GLY A 106 2.66 0.28 11.42
CA GLY A 106 3.14 -0.35 12.65
C GLY A 106 4.65 -0.18 12.78
N ARG A 107 5.09 0.38 13.93
CA ARG A 107 6.51 0.61 14.23
C ARG A 107 7.01 -0.44 15.22
N PRO A 108 8.28 -0.88 15.12
CA PRO A 108 8.82 -1.83 16.08
C PRO A 108 8.91 -1.20 17.47
N PRO A 109 8.80 -2.01 18.53
CA PRO A 109 9.00 -1.54 19.89
C PRO A 109 10.43 -1.01 20.08
N LYS A 110 10.59 0.02 20.91
CA LYS A 110 11.90 0.63 21.18
C LYS A 110 12.85 -0.27 21.97
N LYS A 111 12.28 -1.18 22.77
CA LYS A 111 12.99 -2.19 23.55
C LYS A 111 12.34 -3.53 23.26
N ILE A 112 13.16 -4.51 22.93
CA ILE A 112 12.76 -5.91 22.84
C ILE A 112 13.50 -6.59 23.99
N GLU A 113 12.77 -7.26 24.87
CA GLU A 113 13.39 -8.07 25.93
C GLU A 113 14.20 -9.18 25.27
N GLN A 114 15.49 -9.18 25.57
CA GLN A 114 16.40 -10.19 25.04
C GLN A 114 16.30 -11.43 25.91
N ASP A 115 15.96 -12.56 25.30
CA ASP A 115 16.11 -13.86 25.95
C ASP A 115 17.60 -14.08 26.25
N PRO A 116 17.99 -14.29 27.53
CA PRO A 116 19.38 -14.55 27.91
C PRO A 116 20.01 -15.75 27.19
N ASN A 117 19.19 -16.72 26.77
CA ASN A 117 19.62 -17.92 26.05
C ASN A 117 19.32 -17.84 24.54
N GLY A 118 18.71 -16.75 24.08
CA GLY A 118 18.29 -16.55 22.69
C GLY A 118 19.39 -15.93 21.81
N PRO A 119 19.24 -16.02 20.49
CA PRO A 119 20.15 -15.35 19.56
C PRO A 119 20.08 -13.82 19.72
N PRO A 120 21.16 -13.08 19.40
CA PRO A 120 21.16 -11.62 19.44
C PRO A 120 20.05 -11.03 18.56
N ILE A 121 19.33 -10.04 19.08
CA ILE A 121 18.27 -9.36 18.34
C ILE A 121 18.89 -8.49 17.24
N PRO A 122 18.52 -8.66 15.96
CA PRO A 122 19.07 -7.86 14.89
C PRO A 122 18.62 -6.41 15.01
N ILE A 123 19.54 -5.46 14.76
CA ILE A 123 19.26 -4.02 14.83
C ILE A 123 19.17 -3.46 13.42
N CYS A 124 18.20 -2.58 13.17
CA CYS A 124 18.17 -1.83 11.93
C CYS A 124 19.24 -0.76 11.92
N TYR A 125 20.12 -0.80 10.93
CA TYR A 125 21.21 0.15 10.87
C TYR A 125 20.82 1.60 10.56
N ARG A 126 19.71 1.83 9.83
CA ARG A 126 19.24 3.20 9.55
C ARG A 126 18.51 3.79 10.74
N CYS A 127 17.56 3.03 11.27
CA CYS A 127 16.69 3.51 12.34
C CYS A 127 17.31 3.35 13.74
N GLN A 128 18.37 2.54 13.88
CA GLN A 128 19.00 2.19 15.16
C GLN A 128 17.99 1.59 16.16
N THR A 129 16.98 0.88 15.65
CA THR A 129 15.95 0.20 16.44
C THR A 129 16.11 -1.31 16.36
N PRO A 130 15.86 -2.05 17.45
CA PRO A 130 15.72 -3.50 17.41
C PRO A 130 14.68 -3.90 16.36
N LYS A 131 14.96 -4.96 15.60
CA LYS A 131 14.01 -5.57 14.68
C LYS A 131 13.37 -6.74 15.40
N ASP A 132 12.06 -6.64 15.59
CA ASP A 132 11.24 -7.78 15.97
C ASP A 132 11.15 -8.78 14.81
N ILE A 133 10.59 -9.97 15.07
CA ILE A 133 10.29 -10.97 14.05
C ILE A 133 9.51 -10.31 12.90
N ASN A 134 9.93 -10.59 11.66
CA ASN A 134 9.36 -10.05 10.42
C ASN A 134 9.35 -8.50 10.32
N THR A 135 10.22 -7.80 11.06
CA THR A 135 10.39 -6.35 10.89
C THR A 135 11.37 -6.04 9.76
N HIS A 136 10.93 -5.24 8.78
CA HIS A 136 11.76 -4.82 7.65
C HIS A 136 11.87 -3.29 7.59
N HIS A 137 13.01 -2.80 7.12
CA HIS A 137 13.21 -1.37 6.87
C HIS A 137 12.80 -1.03 5.44
N CYS A 138 11.83 -0.13 5.29
CA CYS A 138 11.44 0.38 3.98
C CYS A 138 12.27 1.63 3.67
N SER A 139 13.13 1.57 2.65
CA SER A 139 13.95 2.71 2.21
C SER A 139 13.15 3.87 1.61
N LEU A 140 11.93 3.60 1.14
CA LEU A 140 11.01 4.58 0.56
C LEU A 140 10.31 5.40 1.66
N CYS A 141 9.79 4.72 2.69
CA CYS A 141 9.19 5.37 3.86
C CYS A 141 10.23 5.86 4.87
N ASP A 142 11.45 5.33 4.81
CA ASP A 142 12.56 5.58 5.73
C ASP A 142 12.23 5.20 7.19
N GLU A 143 11.46 4.13 7.36
CA GLU A 143 11.04 3.62 8.66
C GLU A 143 11.06 2.08 8.69
N CYS A 144 11.22 1.52 9.90
CA CYS A 144 11.02 0.09 10.13
C CYS A 144 9.55 -0.21 10.33
N VAL A 145 9.06 -1.25 9.67
CA VAL A 145 7.67 -1.68 9.69
C VAL A 145 7.59 -3.11 10.23
N VAL A 146 6.75 -3.32 11.24
CA VAL A 146 6.53 -4.64 11.87
C VAL A 146 5.61 -5.48 10.99
N ASN A 147 5.95 -6.76 10.81
CA ASN A 147 5.27 -7.66 9.87
C ASN A 147 5.05 -6.96 8.53
N MET A 148 6.12 -6.35 8.00
CA MET A 148 6.03 -5.62 6.74
C MET A 148 5.72 -6.61 5.63
N ASP A 149 4.62 -6.37 4.92
CA ASP A 149 4.29 -7.09 3.71
C ASP A 149 5.01 -6.42 2.52
N HIS A 150 4.57 -5.21 2.14
CA HIS A 150 5.20 -4.47 1.04
C HIS A 150 5.02 -2.95 1.16
N HIS A 151 5.76 -2.19 0.36
CA HIS A 151 5.47 -0.77 0.12
C HIS A 151 4.50 -0.64 -1.04
N CYS A 152 3.31 -0.13 -0.78
CA CYS A 152 2.26 -0.02 -1.77
C CYS A 152 2.19 1.41 -2.31
N VAL A 153 2.47 1.56 -3.61
CA VAL A 153 2.42 2.85 -4.31
C VAL A 153 1.00 3.41 -4.37
N TRP A 154 -0.02 2.54 -4.39
CA TRP A 154 -1.43 2.91 -4.51
C TRP A 154 -2.02 3.53 -3.25
N ILE A 155 -1.43 3.27 -2.08
CA ILE A 155 -1.80 3.92 -0.81
C ILE A 155 -0.69 4.85 -0.31
N ASN A 156 0.39 5.01 -1.09
CA ASN A 156 1.59 5.79 -0.77
C ASN A 156 2.14 5.50 0.64
N ARG A 157 2.10 4.23 1.07
CA ARG A 157 2.50 3.79 2.41
C ARG A 157 2.85 2.29 2.41
N CYS A 158 3.64 1.87 3.38
CA CYS A 158 3.81 0.44 3.66
C CYS A 158 2.51 -0.20 4.16
N VAL A 159 2.33 -1.46 3.80
CA VAL A 159 1.38 -2.38 4.41
C VAL A 159 2.14 -3.20 5.45
N GLY A 160 1.66 -3.17 6.69
CA GLY A 160 2.25 -3.90 7.81
C GLY A 160 1.25 -4.09 8.94
N ALA A 161 1.71 -4.58 10.09
CA ALA A 161 0.87 -4.97 11.23
C ALA A 161 -0.24 -3.96 11.59
N GLY A 162 0.04 -2.66 11.49
CA GLY A 162 -0.89 -1.58 11.88
C GLY A 162 -2.04 -1.34 10.90
N ASN A 163 -1.85 -1.57 9.61
CA ASN A 163 -2.85 -1.24 8.57
C ASN A 163 -3.22 -2.42 7.66
N HIS A 164 -2.61 -3.59 7.83
CA HIS A 164 -2.83 -4.78 6.99
C HIS A 164 -4.32 -5.14 6.87
N ARG A 165 -5.07 -5.13 7.99
CA ARG A 165 -6.51 -5.43 7.98
C ARG A 165 -7.30 -4.51 7.05
N TYR A 166 -6.97 -3.21 7.04
CA TYR A 166 -7.70 -2.22 6.24
C TYR A 166 -7.35 -2.37 4.76
N PHE A 167 -6.09 -2.69 4.46
CA PHE A 167 -5.67 -2.99 3.09
C PHE A 167 -6.40 -4.21 2.53
N LEU A 168 -6.49 -5.31 3.29
CA LEU A 168 -7.22 -6.51 2.88
C LEU A 168 -8.72 -6.28 2.71
N GLN A 169 -9.34 -5.51 3.62
CA GLN A 169 -10.75 -5.15 3.49
C GLN A 169 -11.00 -4.29 2.25
N PHE A 170 -10.13 -3.30 1.99
CA PHE A 170 -10.21 -2.49 0.78
C PHE A 170 -10.15 -3.34 -0.50
N THR A 171 -9.14 -4.19 -0.63
CA THR A 171 -8.99 -5.03 -1.83
C THR A 171 -10.11 -6.06 -1.95
N GLY A 172 -10.59 -6.61 -0.83
CA GLY A 172 -11.71 -7.55 -0.79
C GLY A 172 -13.03 -6.91 -1.24
N PHE A 173 -13.39 -5.73 -0.71
CA PHE A 173 -14.60 -5.02 -1.14
C PHE A 173 -14.52 -4.58 -2.60
N LEU A 174 -13.33 -4.14 -3.07
CA LEU A 174 -13.12 -3.79 -4.47
C LEU A 174 -13.30 -5.01 -5.38
N ALA A 175 -12.71 -6.16 -5.02
CA ALA A 175 -12.86 -7.40 -5.78
C ALA A 175 -14.33 -7.86 -5.85
N LEU A 176 -15.06 -7.79 -4.73
CA LEU A 176 -16.48 -8.12 -4.68
C LEU A 176 -17.31 -7.17 -5.56
N ALA A 177 -17.04 -5.86 -5.53
CA ALA A 177 -17.71 -4.89 -6.39
C ALA A 177 -17.48 -5.19 -7.88
N CYS A 178 -16.24 -5.48 -8.28
CA CYS A 178 -15.91 -5.88 -9.66
C CYS A 178 -16.64 -7.17 -10.06
N PHE A 179 -16.64 -8.18 -9.20
CA PHE A 179 -17.32 -9.46 -9.47
C PHE A 179 -18.84 -9.27 -9.69
N LEU A 180 -19.49 -8.49 -8.82
CA LEU A 180 -20.92 -8.19 -8.95
C LEU A 180 -21.21 -7.40 -10.24
N TYR A 181 -20.39 -6.40 -10.55
CA TYR A 181 -20.52 -5.61 -11.77
C TYR A 181 -20.41 -6.48 -13.02
N CYS A 182 -19.40 -7.36 -13.09
CA CYS A 182 -19.24 -8.29 -14.19
C CYS A 182 -20.42 -9.26 -14.31
N THR A 183 -20.93 -9.78 -13.19
CA THR A 183 -22.05 -10.74 -13.17
C THR A 183 -23.35 -10.10 -13.69
N ILE A 184 -23.65 -8.88 -13.23
CA ILE A 184 -24.83 -8.13 -13.69
C ILE A 184 -24.70 -7.82 -15.19
N SER A 185 -23.55 -7.27 -15.60
CA SER A 185 -23.30 -6.86 -16.98
C SER A 185 -23.21 -8.04 -17.96
N PHE A 186 -22.80 -9.24 -17.49
CA PHE A 186 -22.73 -10.45 -18.30
C PHE A 186 -24.09 -10.83 -18.89
N THR A 187 -25.16 -10.65 -18.11
CA THR A 187 -26.52 -10.97 -18.55
C THR A 187 -26.91 -10.07 -19.72
N THR A 188 -26.68 -8.77 -19.59
CA THR A 188 -26.86 -7.79 -20.66
C THR A 188 -26.01 -8.11 -21.90
N PHE A 189 -24.73 -8.44 -21.71
CA PHE A 189 -23.84 -8.80 -22.81
C PHE A 189 -24.35 -10.03 -23.57
N TYR A 190 -24.73 -11.09 -22.84
CA TYR A 190 -25.27 -12.32 -23.40
C TYR A 190 -26.53 -12.07 -24.23
N TYR A 191 -27.51 -11.32 -23.69
CA TYR A 191 -28.76 -11.06 -24.41
C TYR A 191 -28.61 -10.15 -25.64
N ASN A 192 -27.71 -9.17 -25.60
CA ASN A 192 -27.59 -8.19 -26.70
C ASN A 192 -26.59 -8.60 -27.79
N TYR A 193 -25.58 -9.42 -27.49
CA TYR A 193 -24.46 -9.66 -28.40
C TYR A 193 -24.18 -11.14 -28.68
N TRP A 194 -24.59 -12.07 -27.81
CA TRP A 194 -24.30 -13.50 -28.00
C TRP A 194 -25.33 -14.22 -28.89
N HIS A 195 -26.48 -13.60 -29.11
CA HIS A 195 -27.55 -14.13 -29.97
C HIS A 195 -27.58 -13.54 -31.39
N LEU A 196 -26.54 -12.79 -31.78
CA LEU A 196 -26.23 -12.43 -33.17
C LEU A 196 -25.22 -13.42 -33.75
#